data_AF-A0A6F9C4B6-F1
#
_entry.id   AF-A0A6F9C4B6-F1
#
_cell.length_a   1.000
_cell.length_b   1.000
_cell.length_c   1.000
_cell.angle_alpha   90.00
_cell.angle_beta   90.00
_cell.angle_gamma   90.00
#
_symmetry.space_group_name_H-M   'P 1'
#
loop_
_entity.id
_entity.type
_entity.pdbx_description
1 polymer ?
#
loop_
_entity_poly.entity_id
_entity_poly.type
_entity_poly.pdbx_seq_one_letter_code
_entity_poly.pdbx_strand_id
1 'polypeptide(L)'
;TSHSPVEMHSRVILFREVLGRSLCRSMERLVEVEQEYPGEVEYIFSPACVPLWRCAGCCGDENLECHPTLSRNVTMQVELMRITPTERTGQYVELTFVEHQTCECRLRKMHLNER
;
A
#
# COMPACT_ATOMS: atom_id res chain seq x y z
N THR A 1 43.25 -15.30 0.28
CA THR A 1 42.66 -13.99 0.62
C THR A 1 41.70 -14.21 1.78
N SER A 2 42.00 -13.60 2.92
CA SER A 2 41.27 -13.78 4.18
C SER A 2 39.86 -13.19 4.08
N HIS A 3 38.85 -14.04 3.99
CA HIS A 3 37.46 -13.64 4.26
C HIS A 3 37.30 -13.51 5.77
N SER A 4 37.44 -12.30 6.30
CA SER A 4 36.95 -11.97 7.63
C SER A 4 35.42 -12.00 7.61
N PRO A 5 34.74 -12.60 8.60
CA PRO A 5 33.31 -12.47 8.74
C PRO A 5 33.01 -11.03 9.18
N VAL A 6 32.21 -10.32 8.40
CA VAL A 6 31.65 -9.04 8.82
C VAL A 6 30.68 -9.35 9.95
N GLU A 7 31.12 -9.15 11.19
CA GLU A 7 30.23 -9.17 12.35
C GLU A 7 29.24 -8.02 12.21
N MET A 8 28.04 -8.36 11.71
CA MET A 8 26.92 -7.43 11.65
C MET A 8 26.38 -7.24 13.06
N HIS A 9 26.98 -6.32 13.81
CA HIS A 9 26.39 -5.84 15.05
C HIS A 9 24.99 -5.31 14.75
N SER A 10 23.97 -5.93 15.35
CA SER A 10 22.59 -5.49 15.24
C SER A 10 22.46 -4.09 15.83
N ARG A 11 22.35 -3.06 14.98
CA ARG A 11 22.15 -1.68 15.41
C ARG A 11 20.75 -1.58 16.03
N VAL A 12 20.70 -1.25 17.32
CA VAL A 12 19.43 -0.92 17.99
C VAL A 12 18.90 0.40 17.41
N ILE A 13 17.70 0.35 16.84
CA ILE A 13 16.98 1.56 16.41
C ILE A 13 16.39 2.21 17.67
N LEU A 14 16.76 3.47 17.91
CA LEU A 14 16.32 4.17 19.12
C LEU A 14 14.82 4.49 19.07
N PHE A 15 14.18 4.56 20.23
CA PHE A 15 12.74 4.83 20.36
C PHE A 15 12.27 6.04 19.53
N ARG A 16 13.00 7.15 19.56
CA ARG A 16 12.61 8.36 18.80
C ARG A 16 12.59 8.13 17.29
N GLU A 17 13.48 7.28 16.79
CA GLU A 17 13.52 6.91 15.38
C GLU A 17 12.35 5.97 15.04
N VAL A 18 12.08 4.97 15.89
CA VAL A 18 10.90 4.09 15.72
C VAL A 18 9.62 4.92 15.69
N LEU A 19 9.43 5.79 16.70
CA LEU A 19 8.27 6.67 16.78
C LEU A 19 8.13 7.54 15.54
N GLY A 20 9.19 8.24 15.14
CA GLY A 20 9.16 9.12 13.96
C GLY A 20 8.87 8.40 12.64
N ARG A 21 9.26 7.13 12.52
CA ARG A 21 8.97 6.30 11.34
C ARG A 21 7.57 5.72 11.35
N SER A 22 6.97 5.54 12.53
CA SER A 22 5.65 4.95 12.70
C SER A 22 4.50 5.96 12.74
N LEU A 23 4.76 7.28 12.78
CA LEU A 23 3.69 8.29 12.81
C LEU A 23 2.79 8.24 11.56
N CYS A 24 1.51 8.55 11.74
CA CYS A 24 0.53 8.70 10.66
C CYS A 24 1.00 9.67 9.58
N ARG A 25 1.28 9.16 8.38
CA ARG A 25 1.69 9.93 7.20
C ARG A 25 1.44 9.17 5.91
N SER A 26 1.65 9.83 4.79
CA SER A 26 1.67 9.15 3.49
C SER A 26 2.94 8.31 3.35
N MET A 27 2.78 7.04 3.00
CA MET A 27 3.87 6.09 2.78
C MET A 27 3.57 5.24 1.55
N GLU A 28 4.61 4.86 0.81
CA GLU A 28 4.49 3.89 -0.28
C GLU A 28 4.12 2.52 0.29
N ARG A 29 3.08 1.92 -0.29
CA ARG A 29 2.62 0.55 -0.02
C ARG A 29 2.25 -0.13 -1.33
N LEU A 30 2.43 -1.44 -1.38
CA LEU A 30 1.93 -2.26 -2.48
C LEU A 30 0.44 -2.50 -2.27
N VAL A 31 -0.37 -2.12 -3.25
CA VAL A 31 -1.82 -2.36 -3.26
C VAL A 31 -2.12 -3.34 -4.38
N GLU A 32 -2.88 -4.39 -4.06
CA GLU A 32 -3.32 -5.37 -5.05
C GLU A 32 -4.27 -4.73 -6.05
N VAL A 33 -3.99 -4.89 -7.34
CA VAL A 33 -4.78 -4.27 -8.40
C VAL A 33 -6.20 -4.82 -8.41
N GLU A 34 -6.38 -6.12 -8.16
CA GLU A 34 -7.70 -6.77 -8.12
C GLU A 34 -8.62 -6.25 -7.01
N GLN A 35 -8.07 -5.74 -5.89
CA GLN A 35 -8.88 -5.16 -4.81
C GLN A 35 -9.48 -3.80 -5.21
N GLU A 36 -8.75 -3.02 -6.02
CA GLU A 36 -9.20 -1.71 -6.52
C GLU A 36 -10.04 -1.86 -7.79
N TYR A 37 -9.71 -2.85 -8.62
CA TYR A 37 -10.34 -3.18 -9.89
C TYR A 37 -10.73 -4.65 -9.91
N PRO A 38 -11.83 -5.04 -9.25
CA PRO A 38 -12.30 -6.42 -9.29
C PRO A 38 -12.59 -6.81 -10.74
N GLY A 39 -11.80 -7.76 -11.25
CA GLY A 39 -11.88 -8.24 -12.62
C GLY A 39 -12.71 -9.52 -12.77
N GLU A 40 -12.83 -9.97 -14.02
CA GLU A 40 -13.40 -11.29 -14.36
C GLU A 40 -12.35 -12.39 -14.18
N VAL A 41 -12.79 -13.61 -13.84
CA VAL A 41 -11.93 -14.75 -13.45
C VAL A 41 -10.91 -15.17 -14.52
N GLU A 42 -11.17 -14.89 -15.81
CA GLU A 42 -10.27 -15.23 -16.92
C GLU A 42 -9.09 -14.26 -17.11
N TYR A 43 -9.06 -13.15 -16.37
CA TYR A 43 -8.04 -12.13 -16.50
C TYR A 43 -7.23 -11.98 -15.23
N ILE A 44 -5.93 -11.74 -15.40
CA ILE A 44 -5.02 -11.40 -14.31
C ILE A 44 -4.24 -10.13 -14.65
N PHE A 45 -3.93 -9.33 -13.64
CA PHE A 45 -3.10 -8.14 -13.79
C PHE A 45 -1.61 -8.48 -13.59
N SER A 46 -0.76 -7.87 -14.41
CA SER A 46 0.70 -7.99 -14.34
C SER A 46 1.33 -6.58 -14.37
N PRO A 47 1.98 -6.13 -13.27
CA PRO A 47 2.07 -6.80 -11.97
C PRO A 47 0.70 -6.90 -11.26
N ALA A 48 0.55 -7.87 -10.35
CA ALA A 48 -0.67 -8.06 -9.55
C ALA A 48 -0.86 -6.98 -8.46
N CYS A 49 0.20 -6.24 -8.13
CA CYS A 49 0.17 -5.10 -7.20
C CYS A 49 0.98 -3.92 -7.75
N VAL A 50 0.60 -2.71 -7.35
CA VAL A 50 1.26 -1.46 -7.74
C VAL A 50 1.68 -0.65 -6.51
N PRO A 51 2.81 0.08 -6.55
CA PRO A 51 3.23 0.96 -5.47
C PRO A 51 2.36 2.22 -5.44
N LEU A 52 1.65 2.46 -4.34
CA LEU A 52 0.84 3.66 -4.14
C LEU A 52 1.18 4.34 -2.81
N TRP A 53 1.12 5.67 -2.82
CA TRP A 53 1.15 6.45 -1.59
C TRP A 53 -0.18 6.33 -0.86
N ARG A 54 -0.18 5.71 0.32
CA ARG A 54 -1.38 5.55 1.17
C ARG A 54 -1.08 6.02 2.60
N CYS A 55 -2.13 6.44 3.28
CA CYS A 55 -2.04 6.79 4.69
C CYS A 55 -1.77 5.54 5.52
N ALA A 56 -0.76 5.65 6.37
CA ALA A 56 -0.20 4.53 7.09
C ALA A 56 0.39 5.04 8.41
N GLY A 57 0.57 4.14 9.38
CA GLY A 57 1.19 4.46 10.66
C GLY A 57 0.20 4.51 11.81
N CYS A 58 0.73 4.82 12.98
CA CYS A 58 0.05 4.81 14.27
C CYS A 58 -0.28 6.25 14.69
N CYS A 59 -1.42 6.40 15.38
CA CYS A 59 -1.88 7.68 15.92
C CYS A 59 -1.59 7.86 17.42
N GLY A 60 -0.99 6.85 18.07
CA GLY A 60 -0.66 6.88 19.50
C GLY A 60 -1.85 6.67 20.43
N ASP A 61 -3.08 6.63 19.91
CA ASP A 61 -4.32 6.32 20.62
C ASP A 61 -5.14 5.32 19.79
N GLU A 62 -5.64 4.27 20.43
CA GLU A 62 -6.42 3.20 19.78
C GLU A 62 -7.80 3.66 19.28
N ASN A 63 -8.32 4.78 19.81
CA ASN A 63 -9.55 5.39 19.33
C ASN A 63 -9.33 6.26 18.08
N LEU A 64 -8.09 6.45 17.65
CA LEU A 64 -7.74 7.18 16.44
C LEU A 64 -7.40 6.22 15.29
N GLU A 65 -7.62 6.69 14.08
CA GLU A 65 -7.25 6.03 12.83
C GLU A 65 -6.65 7.04 11.85
N CYS A 66 -5.67 6.59 11.05
CA CYS A 66 -4.93 7.42 10.13
C CYS A 66 -5.67 7.52 8.79
N HIS A 67 -6.25 8.69 8.49
CA HIS A 67 -7.06 8.93 7.30
C HIS A 67 -6.45 9.96 6.36
N PRO A 68 -6.73 9.87 5.05
CA PRO A 68 -6.34 10.91 4.10
C PRO A 68 -7.10 12.21 4.35
N THR A 69 -6.40 13.33 4.16
CA THR A 69 -7.00 14.67 4.15
C THR A 69 -6.96 15.30 2.76
N LEU A 70 -6.01 14.88 1.91
CA LEU A 70 -5.93 15.24 0.51
C LEU A 70 -5.50 14.02 -0.30
N SER A 71 -6.12 13.83 -1.46
CA SER A 71 -5.80 12.74 -2.38
C SER A 71 -5.55 13.27 -3.80
N ARG A 72 -4.94 12.46 -4.65
CA ARG A 72 -4.83 12.68 -6.09
C ARG A 72 -5.03 11.37 -6.83
N ASN A 73 -5.40 11.48 -8.09
CA ASN A 73 -5.41 10.35 -9.01
C ASN A 73 -4.04 10.23 -9.68
N VAL A 74 -3.58 9.00 -9.88
CA VAL A 74 -2.39 8.67 -10.67
C VAL A 74 -2.76 7.57 -11.65
N THR A 75 -2.35 7.70 -12.90
CA THR A 75 -2.60 6.69 -13.92
C THR A 75 -1.34 5.87 -14.13
N MET A 76 -1.48 4.56 -14.11
CA MET A 76 -0.39 3.60 -14.28
C MET A 76 -0.75 2.61 -15.37
N GLN A 77 0.25 2.16 -16.12
CA GLN A 77 0.09 1.12 -17.12
C GLN A 77 0.33 -0.25 -16.46
N VAL A 78 -0.62 -1.16 -16.61
CA VAL A 78 -0.50 -2.57 -16.22
C VAL A 78 -0.82 -3.45 -17.42
N GLU A 79 -0.28 -4.66 -17.44
CA GLU A 79 -0.64 -5.65 -18.45
C GLU A 79 -1.82 -6.48 -17.96
N LEU A 80 -2.91 -6.45 -18.71
CA LEU A 80 -4.06 -7.33 -18.52
C LEU A 80 -3.83 -8.60 -19.33
N MET A 81 -3.54 -9.71 -18.65
CA MET A 81 -3.35 -11.00 -19.29
C MET A 81 -4.66 -11.78 -19.27
N ARG A 82 -5.10 -12.23 -20.44
CA ARG A 82 -6.15 -13.24 -20.57
C ARG A 82 -5.50 -14.61 -20.54
N ILE A 83 -5.94 -15.48 -19.64
CA ILE A 83 -5.43 -16.85 -19.53
C ILE A 83 -6.57 -17.83 -19.76
N THR A 84 -6.52 -18.52 -20.89
CA THR A 84 -7.38 -19.65 -21.21
C THR A 84 -6.53 -20.91 -21.39
N PRO A 85 -7.10 -22.12 -21.34
CA PRO A 85 -6.35 -23.36 -21.58
C PRO A 85 -5.64 -23.41 -22.94
N THR A 86 -6.13 -22.63 -23.91
CA THR A 86 -5.65 -22.62 -25.30
C THR A 86 -4.82 -21.39 -25.67
N GLU A 87 -4.93 -20.30 -24.93
CA GLU A 87 -4.34 -19.02 -25.32
C GLU A 87 -3.95 -18.17 -24.11
N ARG A 88 -2.78 -17.53 -24.21
CA ARG A 88 -2.30 -16.49 -23.29
C ARG A 88 -1.99 -15.23 -24.07
N THR A 89 -2.83 -14.21 -23.94
CA THR A 89 -2.65 -12.90 -24.59
C THR A 89 -2.57 -11.81 -23.54
N GLY A 90 -1.72 -10.82 -23.80
CA GLY A 90 -1.51 -9.67 -22.93
C GLY A 90 -1.77 -8.37 -23.69
N GLN A 91 -2.39 -7.41 -23.01
CA GLN A 91 -2.52 -6.04 -23.51
C GLN A 91 -2.22 -5.06 -22.39
N TYR A 92 -1.56 -3.96 -22.74
CA TYR A 92 -1.35 -2.86 -21.81
C TYR A 92 -2.62 -2.04 -21.66
N VAL A 93 -3.03 -1.82 -20.41
CA VAL A 93 -4.18 -0.99 -20.04
C VAL A 93 -3.74 0.09 -19.06
N GLU A 94 -4.40 1.23 -19.12
CA GLU A 94 -4.18 2.34 -18.18
C GLU A 94 -5.23 2.27 -17.08
N LEU A 95 -4.77 2.14 -15.83
CA LEU A 95 -5.63 2.15 -14.64
C LEU A 95 -5.33 3.38 -13.79
N THR A 96 -6.36 3.95 -13.18
CA THR A 96 -6.23 5.17 -12.37
C THR A 96 -6.42 4.86 -10.89
N PHE A 97 -5.40 5.08 -10.08
CA PHE A 97 -5.43 4.79 -8.65
C PHE A 97 -5.51 6.07 -7.84
N VAL A 98 -6.01 5.96 -6.61
CA VAL A 98 -5.99 7.05 -5.64
C VAL A 98 -4.72 6.98 -4.79
N GLU A 99 -3.97 8.07 -4.75
CA GLU A 99 -2.88 8.30 -3.81
C GLU A 99 -3.28 9.32 -2.74
N HIS A 100 -2.84 9.08 -1.51
CA HIS A 100 -3.02 10.00 -0.40
C HIS A 100 -1.82 10.94 -0.32
N GLN A 101 -2.05 12.25 -0.44
CA GLN A 101 -0.99 13.27 -0.37
C GLN A 101 -0.68 13.66 1.07
N THR A 102 -1.71 13.84 1.90
CA THR A 102 -1.60 14.22 3.30
C THR A 102 -2.52 13.37 4.18
N CYS A 103 -2.12 13.14 5.43
CA CYS A 103 -2.81 12.25 6.36
C CYS A 103 -2.96 12.90 7.73
N GLU A 104 -4.00 12.49 8.46
CA GLU A 104 -4.31 12.98 9.80
C GLU A 104 -4.94 11.87 10.65
N CYS A 105 -4.69 11.91 11.95
CA CYS A 105 -5.33 11.05 12.93
C CYS A 105 -6.73 11.58 13.29
N ARG A 106 -7.76 10.79 13.03
CA ARG A 106 -9.16 11.14 13.36
C ARG A 106 -9.79 10.07 14.22
N LEU A 107 -10.80 10.45 15.01
CA LEU A 107 -11.57 9.49 15.79
C LEU A 107 -12.16 8.42 14.87
N ARG A 108 -11.96 7.15 15.24
CA ARG A 108 -12.63 6.03 14.60
C ARG A 108 -14.13 6.28 14.66
N LYS A 109 -14.83 6.04 13.55
CA LYS A 109 -16.29 5.95 13.58
C LYS A 109 -16.62 4.69 14.37
N MET A 110 -16.86 4.84 15.66
CA MET A 110 -17.54 3.82 16.45
C MET A 110 -18.86 3.57 15.70
N HIS A 111 -19.08 2.34 15.23
CA HIS A 111 -20.43 1.92 14.89
C HIS A 111 -21.23 2.03 16.19
N LEU A 112 -21.84 3.18 16.44
CA LEU A 112 -22.96 3.30 17.34
C LEU A 112 -24.06 2.44 16.71
N ASN A 113 -23.99 1.13 16.97
CA ASN A 113 -25.17 0.29 16.86
C ASN A 113 -26.18 0.94 17.79
N GLU A 114 -27.19 1.57 17.19
CA GLU A 114 -28.44 1.92 17.80
C GLU A 114 -28.93 0.69 18.59
N ARG A 115 -28.94 0.79 19.91
CA ARG A 115 -29.64 -0.15 20.79
C ARG A 115 -31.07 0.33 20.96
#